data_AF-A0A9D6GA40-F1
#
_entry.id   AF-A0A9D6GA40-F1
#
_cell.length_a   1.000
_cell.length_b   1.000
_cell.length_c   1.000
_cell.angle_alpha   90.00
_cell.angle_beta   90.00
_cell.angle_gamma   90.00
#
_symmetry.space_group_name_H-M   'P 1'
#
loop_
_entity.id
_entity.type
_entity.pdbx_description
1 polymer ?
#
loop_
_entity_poly.entity_id
_entity_poly.type
_entity_poly.pdbx_seq_one_letter_code
_entity_poly.pdbx_strand_id
1 'polypeptide(L)' 'MGEKDEKVLYECECFRVLRYWDDEGRTNVAFSLYNHGVDIYLNEDEFAHLVEVLSGLEQFYTKKEFHH' A
#
# COMPACT_ATOMS: atom_id res chain seq x y z
N MET A 1 -14.73 22.40 -4.75
CA MET A 1 -14.20 21.82 -3.50
C MET A 1 -14.97 20.53 -3.26
N GLY A 2 -14.60 19.47 -3.97
CA GLY A 2 -15.27 18.16 -3.88
C GLY A 2 -14.68 17.37 -2.71
N GLU A 3 -15.55 16.72 -1.93
CA GLU A 3 -15.12 15.76 -0.93
C GLU A 3 -14.34 14.64 -1.62
N LYS A 4 -13.16 14.36 -1.07
CA LYS A 4 -12.08 13.54 -1.62
C LYS A 4 -12.59 12.22 -2.21
N ASP A 5 -12.35 11.97 -3.50
CA ASP A 5 -12.45 10.66 -4.16
C ASP A 5 -11.35 9.69 -3.67
N GLU A 6 -11.00 9.76 -2.39
CA GLU A 6 -9.88 9.09 -1.78
C GLU A 6 -10.23 8.66 -0.34
N LYS A 7 -9.83 7.44 0.01
CA LYS A 7 -9.97 6.86 1.35
C LYS A 7 -8.60 6.41 1.84
N VAL A 8 -8.16 6.92 2.97
CA VAL A 8 -6.96 6.41 3.66
C VAL A 8 -7.23 4.99 4.16
N LEU A 9 -6.45 4.02 3.70
CA LEU A 9 -6.51 2.63 4.16
C LEU A 9 -5.55 2.39 5.33
N TYR A 10 -4.36 3.00 5.26
CA TYR A 10 -3.34 2.92 6.29
C TYR A 10 -2.43 4.15 6.21
N GLU A 11 -1.95 4.63 7.36
CA GLU A 11 -0.97 5.69 7.42
C GLU A 11 -0.09 5.53 8.66
N CYS A 12 1.22 5.69 8.47
CA CYS A 12 2.21 5.79 9.54
C CYS A 12 3.25 6.86 9.20
N GLU A 13 4.28 7.00 10.03
CA GLU A 13 5.36 7.98 9.82
C GLU A 13 6.21 7.70 8.56
N CYS A 14 6.24 6.46 8.09
CA CYS A 14 7.08 6.04 6.96
C CYS A 14 6.35 6.08 5.62
N PHE A 15 5.04 5.79 5.63
CA PHE A 15 4.26 5.61 4.41
C PHE A 15 2.75 5.74 4.64
N ARG A 16 2.02 5.90 3.53
CA ARG A 16 0.55 5.77 3.50
C ARG A 16 0.08 4.88 2.36
N VAL A 17 -1.08 4.28 2.57
CA VAL A 17 -1.85 3.57 1.54
C VAL A 17 -3.20 4.25 1.42
N LEU A 18 -3.51 4.73 0.22
CA LEU A 18 -4.78 5.36 -0.13
C LEU A 18 -5.51 4.49 -1.15
N ARG A 19 -6.82 4.39 -1.02
CA ARG A 19 -7.70 3.96 -2.10
C ARG A 19 -8.27 5.19 -2.77
N TYR A 20 -8.35 5.22 -4.09
CA TYR A 20 -8.99 6.30 -4.83
C TYR A 20 -9.83 5.77 -5.99
N TRP A 21 -10.72 6.58 -6.51
CA TRP A 21 -11.53 6.27 -7.68
C TRP A 21 -11.09 7.15 -8.86
N ASP A 22 -10.94 6.55 -10.03
CA ASP A 22 -10.65 7.31 -11.25
C ASP A 22 -11.93 7.87 -11.89
N ASP A 23 -11.78 8.66 -12.96
CA ASP A 23 -12.89 9.27 -13.68
C ASP A 23 -13.86 8.25 -14.32
N GLU A 24 -13.41 7.00 -14.49
CA GLU A 24 -14.22 5.87 -14.97
C GLU A 24 -14.93 5.13 -13.83
N GLY A 25 -14.75 5.56 -12.58
CA GLY A 25 -15.30 4.94 -11.38
C GLY A 25 -14.55 3.66 -10.95
N ARG A 26 -13.37 3.38 -11.52
CA ARG A 26 -12.56 2.23 -11.14
C ARG A 26 -11.80 2.55 -9.85
N THR A 27 -11.76 1.56 -8.98
CA THR A 27 -11.00 1.64 -7.73
C THR A 27 -9.52 1.37 -8.00
N ASN A 28 -8.67 2.21 -7.43
CA ASN A 28 -7.21 2.10 -7.48
C ASN A 28 -6.63 2.32 -6.08
N VAL A 29 -5.35 1.98 -5.92
CA VAL A 29 -4.59 2.13 -4.67
C VAL A 29 -3.30 2.88 -4.94
N ALA A 30 -3.00 3.89 -4.11
CA ALA A 30 -1.73 4.60 -4.10
C ALA A 30 -0.95 4.24 -2.83
N PHE A 31 0.31 3.87 -3.00
CA PHE A 31 1.26 3.59 -1.92
C PHE A 31 2.40 4.61 -1.96
N SER A 32 2.40 5.54 -0.99
CA SER A 32 3.37 6.63 -0.90
C SER A 32 4.43 6.34 0.17
N LEU A 33 5.69 6.25 -0.23
CA LEU A 33 6.85 6.05 0.64
C LEU A 33 7.55 7.39 0.89
N TYR A 34 7.19 8.05 2.00
CA TYR A 34 7.57 9.45 2.27
C TYR A 34 9.08 9.68 2.26
N ASN A 35 9.85 8.82 2.92
CA ASN A 35 11.29 8.96 3.06
C ASN A 35 12.06 8.70 1.75
N HIS A 36 11.39 8.13 0.74
CA HIS A 36 11.99 7.76 -0.53
C HIS A 36 11.49 8.63 -1.69
N GLY A 37 10.46 9.45 -1.48
CA GLY A 37 9.83 10.23 -2.55
C GLY A 37 9.26 9.36 -3.66
N VAL A 38 8.79 8.16 -3.31
CA VAL A 38 8.26 7.17 -4.26
C VAL A 38 6.76 7.02 -4.04
N ASP A 39 5.98 7.20 -5.09
CA ASP A 39 4.56 6.88 -5.14
C ASP A 39 4.34 5.74 -6.13
N ILE A 40 3.68 4.67 -5.67
CA ILE A 40 3.32 3.52 -6.49
C ILE A 40 1.80 3.53 -6.65
N TYR A 41 1.34 3.54 -7.90
CA TYR A 41 -0.08 3.51 -8.24
C TYR A 41 -0.41 2.13 -8.82
N LEU A 42 -1.39 1.46 -8.23
CA LEU A 42 -1.77 0.09 -8.54
C LEU A 42 -3.30 0.04 -8.68
N ASN A 43 -3.80 -0.84 -9.55
CA ASN A 43 -5.20 -1.24 -9.44
C ASN A 43 -5.40 -2.19 -8.24
N GLU A 44 -6.66 -2.50 -7.89
CA GLU A 44 -6.94 -3.37 -6.73
C GLU A 44 -6.38 -4.78 -6.85
N ASP A 45 -6.32 -5.36 -8.06
CA ASP A 45 -5.77 -6.71 -8.28
C ASP A 45 -4.25 -6.74 -8.09
N GLU A 46 -3.54 -5.75 -8.64
CA GLU A 46 -2.10 -5.59 -8.44
C GLU A 46 -1.76 -5.38 -6.95
N PHE A 47 -2.55 -4.57 -6.25
CA PHE A 47 -2.39 -4.36 -4.82
C PHE A 47 -2.66 -5.64 -4.02
N ALA A 48 -3.68 -6.42 -4.37
CA ALA A 48 -3.98 -7.69 -3.72
C ALA A 48 -2.82 -8.69 -3.86
N HIS A 49 -2.27 -8.84 -5.07
CA HIS A 49 -1.10 -9.70 -5.29
C HIS A 49 0.14 -9.22 -4.51
N LEU A 50 0.36 -7.90 -4.44
CA LEU A 50 1.46 -7.35 -3.64
C LEU A 50 1.30 -7.70 -2.16
N VAL A 51 0.11 -7.51 -1.59
CA VAL A 51 -0.19 -7.84 -0.19
C VAL A 51 -0.03 -9.34 0.08
N GLU A 52 -0.49 -10.19 -0.83
CA GLU A 52 -0.34 -11.65 -0.72
C GLU A 52 1.13 -12.05 -0.60
N VAL A 53 1.98 -11.55 -1.50
CA VAL A 53 3.43 -11.82 -1.47
C VAL A 53 4.07 -11.28 -0.21
N LEU A 54 3.77 -10.04 0.19
CA LEU A 54 4.35 -9.43 1.40
C LEU A 54 3.92 -10.18 2.68
N SER A 55 2.66 -10.61 2.76
CA SER A 55 2.15 -11.41 3.89
C SER A 55 2.79 -12.80 3.95
N GLY A 56 3.08 -13.40 2.78
CA GLY A 56 3.86 -14.64 2.71
C GLY A 56 5.33 -14.43 3.11
N LEU A 57 5.93 -13.29 2.73
CA LEU A 57 7.31 -12.94 3.07
C LEU A 57 7.51 -12.63 4.56
N GLU A 58 6.48 -12.14 5.27
CA GLU A 58 6.51 -11.92 6.72
C GLU A 58 6.95 -13.19 7.47
N GLN A 59 6.55 -14.37 7.00
CA GLN A 59 6.93 -15.67 7.60
C GLN A 59 8.45 -15.94 7.55
N PHE A 60 9.18 -15.32 6.63
CA PHE A 60 10.64 -15.48 6.49
C PHE A 60 11.43 -14.50 7.37
N TYR A 61 10.92 -13.28 7.55
CA TYR A 61 11.61 -12.25 8.35
C TYR A 61 11.30 -12.34 9.85
N THR A 62 10.13 -12.84 10.23
CA THR A 62 9.79 -13.10 11.65
C THR A 62 10.42 -14.37 12.20
N LYS A 63 10.90 -15.30 11.34
CA LYS A 63 11.64 -16.51 11.73
C LYS A 63 13.15 -16.33 11.85
N LYS A 64 13.71 -15.15 11.56
CA LYS A 64 15.09 -14.85 11.95
C LYS A 64 15.12 -14.58 13.46
N GLU A 65 15.16 -15.66 14.24
CA GLU A 65 15.79 -15.61 15.56
C GLU A 65 17.20 -15.04 15.35
N PHE A 66 17.43 -13.81 15.80
CA PHE A 66 18.76 -13.28 16.01
C PHE A 66 19.39 -14.09 17.15
N HIS A 67 19.90 -15.28 16.84
CA HIS A 67 20.84 -15.98 17.71
C HIS A 67 22.16 -15.22 17.61
N HIS A 68 22.39 -14.35 18.59
CA HIS A 68 23.68 -13.74 18.89
C HIS A 68 24.57 -14.74 19.64
#